data_AF-A0A836XE99-F1
#
_entry.id   AF-A0A836XE99-F1
#
_cell.length_a   1.000
_cell.length_b   1.000
_cell.length_c   1.000
_cell.angle_alpha   90.00
_cell.angle_beta   90.00
_cell.angle_gamma   90.00
#
_symmetry.space_group_name_H-M   'P 1'
#
loop_
_entity.id
_entity.type
_entity.pdbx_description
1 polymer ?
#
loop_
_entity_poly.entity_id
_entity_poly.type
_entity_poly.pdbx_seq_one_letter_code
_entity_poly.pdbx_strand_id
1 'polypeptide(L)' 'MTKSLLITGGCGFIGANFVRHILARYADYRVVNLDKLTYAGNP' A
#
# COMPACT_ATOMS: atom_id res chain seq x y z
N MET A 1 16.09 11.87 -4.84
CA MET A 1 14.73 12.45 -4.80
C MET A 1 13.79 11.40 -4.26
N THR A 2 13.04 11.68 -3.21
CA THR A 2 12.03 10.77 -2.64
C THR A 2 10.93 10.52 -3.67
N LYS A 3 10.74 9.27 -4.11
CA LYS A 3 9.63 8.91 -5.01
C LYS A 3 8.36 8.74 -4.19
N SER A 4 7.23 9.25 -4.71
CA SER A 4 5.92 9.09 -4.09
C SER A 4 5.08 8.10 -4.90
N LEU A 5 4.47 7.12 -4.22
CA LEU A 5 3.68 6.05 -4.82
C LEU A 5 2.27 6.03 -4.21
N LEU A 6 1.25 6.20 -5.04
CA LEU A 6 -0.15 5.98 -4.68
C LEU A 6 -0.53 4.53 -5.01
N ILE A 7 -0.99 3.79 -4.01
CA ILE A 7 -1.49 2.43 -4.14
C ILE A 7 -2.98 2.45 -3.85
N THR A 8 -3.79 1.99 -4.79
CA THR A 8 -5.24 1.82 -4.61
C THR A 8 -5.55 0.37 -4.24
N GLY A 9 -6.45 0.13 -3.28
CA GLY A 9 -6.81 -1.23 -2.89
C GLY A 9 -5.72 -1.95 -2.08
N GLY A 10 -4.83 -1.20 -1.43
CA GLY A 10 -3.67 -1.73 -0.71
C GLY A 10 -4.01 -2.50 0.58
N CYS A 11 -5.28 -2.57 0.99
CA CYS A 11 -5.71 -3.43 2.10
C CYS A 11 -6.20 -4.81 1.63
N GLY A 12 -6.38 -5.02 0.32
CA GLY A 12 -6.69 -6.33 -0.25
C GLY A 12 -5.54 -7.33 -0.16
N PHE A 13 -5.77 -8.59 -0.54
CA PHE A 13 -4.77 -9.66 -0.43
C PHE A 13 -3.43 -9.32 -1.12
N ILE A 14 -3.48 -8.99 -2.41
CA ILE A 14 -2.29 -8.62 -3.19
C ILE A 14 -1.77 -7.24 -2.75
N GLY A 15 -2.69 -6.29 -2.56
CA GLY A 15 -2.37 -4.92 -2.18
C GLY A 15 -1.55 -4.84 -0.89
N ALA A 16 -1.94 -5.57 0.15
CA ALA A 16 -1.27 -5.56 1.44
C ALA A 16 0.15 -6.13 1.35
N ASN A 17 0.33 -7.21 0.59
CA ASN A 17 1.66 -7.78 0.35
C ASN A 17 2.53 -6.84 -0.49
N PHE A 18 1.95 -6.18 -1.50
CA PHE A 18 2.66 -5.21 -2.33
C PHE A 18 3.12 -4.00 -1.51
N VAL A 19 2.26 -3.42 -0.66
CA VAL A 19 2.62 -2.32 0.25
C VAL A 19 3.82 -2.73 1.12
N ARG A 20 3.77 -3.91 1.76
CA ARG A 20 4.87 -4.42 2.59
C ARG A 20 6.15 -4.61 1.79
N HIS A 21 6.06 -5.18 0.60
CA HIS A 21 7.20 -5.39 -0.29
C HIS A 21 7.86 -4.07 -0.68
N ILE A 22 7.07 -3.06 -1.06
CA ILE A 22 7.58 -1.73 -1.42
C ILE A 22 8.29 -1.07 -0.24
N LEU A 23 7.67 -1.07 0.94
CA LEU A 23 8.25 -0.46 2.14
C LEU A 23 9.54 -1.15 2.58
N ALA A 24 9.66 -2.47 2.39
CA ALA A 24 10.88 -3.22 2.71
C ALA A 24 12.00 -3.01 1.67
N ARG A 25 11.66 -2.88 0.39
CA ARG A 25 12.61 -2.78 -0.73
C ARG A 25 13.13 -1.36 -0.94
N TYR A 26 12.30 -0.36 -0.68
CA TYR A 26 12.56 1.04 -1.01
C TYR A 26 12.28 1.95 0.20
N ALA A 27 13.26 2.04 1.10
CA ALA A 27 13.12 2.79 2.35
C ALA A 27 12.94 4.31 2.16
N ASP A 28 13.32 4.84 1.00
CA ASP A 28 13.22 6.25 0.64
C ASP A 28 11.91 6.60 -0.12
N TYR A 29 11.00 5.64 -0.29
CA TYR A 29 9.73 5.88 -0.96
C TYR A 29 8.68 6.38 0.03
N ARG A 30 7.91 7.38 -0.38
CA ARG A 30 6.67 7.76 0.29
C ARG A 30 5.52 6.96 -0.31
N VAL A 31 4.90 6.10 0.50
CA VAL A 31 3.75 5.29 0.07
C VAL A 31 2.45 5.89 0.62
N VAL A 32 1.46 6.08 -0.23
CA VAL A 32 0.08 6.46 0.14
C VAL A 32 -0.84 5.34 -0.30
N ASN A 33 -1.51 4.68 0.64
CA ASN A 33 -2.52 3.67 0.34
C ASN A 33 -3.93 4.28 0.40
N LEU A 34 -4.69 4.19 -0.69
CA LEU A 34 -6.09 4.59 -0.77
C LEU A 34 -6.96 3.35 -0.94
N ASP A 35 -7.77 3.04 0.07
CA ASP A 35 -8.65 1.88 0.07
C ASP A 35 -10.04 2.27 0.58
N LYS A 36 -11.08 1.65 0.00
CA LYS A 36 -12.48 1.88 0.40
C LYS A 36 -12.90 0.96 1.57
N LEU A 37 -12.08 -0.02 1.93
CA LEU A 37 -12.29 -0.96 3.03
C LEU A 37 -13.65 -1.66 3.00
N THR A 38 -14.13 -2.03 1.79
CA THR A 38 -15.42 -2.72 1.65
C THR A 38 -15.29 -4.21 2.00
N TYR A 39 -14.70 -5.01 1.11
CA TYR A 39 -14.55 -6.45 1.32
C TYR A 39 -13.35 -6.80 2.22
N ALA A 40 -12.34 -5.92 2.26
CA ALA A 40 -11.09 -6.11 3.00
C ALA A 40 -11.09 -5.41 4.37
N GLY A 41 -12.21 -4.78 4.76
CA GLY A 41 -12.36 -4.17 6.08
C GLY A 41 -12.67 -5.23 7.13
N ASN A 42 -12.01 -5.17 8.29
CA ASN A 42 -12.43 -5.86 9.50
C ASN A 42 -13.08 -4.83 10.43
N PRO A 43 -14.42 -4.87 10.63
CA PRO A 43 -15.12 -3.91 11.48
C PRO A 43 -14.77 -4.04 12.98
#